data_AF-A0A519VUN1-F1
#
_entry.id   AF-A0A519VUN1-F1
#
_cell.length_a   1.000
_cell.length_b   1.000
_cell.length_c   1.000
_cell.angle_alpha   90.00
_cell.angle_beta   90.00
_cell.angle_gamma   90.00
#
_symmetry.space_group_name_H-M   'P 1'
#
loop_
_entity.id
_entity.type
_entity.pdbx_description
1 polymer ?
#
loop_
_entity_poly.entity_id
_entity_poly.type
_entity_poly.pdbx_seq_one_letter_code
_entity_poly.pdbx_strand_id
1 'polypeptide(L)'
;TKAGPYDLWAIEYGYTPFSEKEEEAGLNKILSRSTDPQLAFGNDADDMRSPGGGIDPRVNVNDQTNDMVVYGEDRFKLINSMIPKLKERFSKPNQSYQELRSKYQQLNGQRASMAAALSRYIGGVYVDRSFVGQETKTAPFTPVPEAYQKKALALLSTYVFAPNAFDADKTLFPYLQIQRRGFGFFGATEDIKPQSTFLSLQLGTLAQLLHPTTLSRINNSGLYGNTYSVASVMNDLTNDIFSADLKGNVNLFRQNLQTEYVKAAAAIVAAPGGYDNASKAAALSTLVKIKGQLATATSTDEQTKAHRTALNFLIDKATSTSASK
;
A
#
# COMPACT_ATOMS: atom_id res chain seq x y z
N THR A 1 -22.84 5.26 21.64
CA THR A 1 -21.67 5.88 20.99
C THR A 1 -21.75 7.38 21.18
N LYS A 2 -20.62 8.07 21.39
CA LYS A 2 -20.56 9.54 21.46
C LYS A 2 -20.05 10.07 20.11
N ALA A 3 -20.58 11.20 19.65
CA ALA A 3 -20.11 11.87 18.44
C ALA A 3 -18.66 12.34 18.61
N GLY A 4 -17.85 12.28 17.55
CA GLY A 4 -16.48 12.76 17.57
C GLY A 4 -16.40 14.29 17.56
N PRO A 5 -15.23 14.89 17.87
CA PRO A 5 -15.05 16.33 17.81
C PRO A 5 -15.42 16.94 16.45
N TYR A 6 -15.01 16.29 15.35
CA TYR A 6 -15.37 16.73 14.00
C TYR A 6 -16.88 16.70 13.76
N ASP A 7 -17.56 15.61 14.14
CA ASP A 7 -19.02 15.50 13.99
C ASP A 7 -19.75 16.63 14.72
N LEU A 8 -19.34 16.91 15.97
CA LEU A 8 -19.93 17.99 16.77
C LEU A 8 -19.68 19.36 16.13
N TRP A 9 -18.49 19.60 15.59
CA TRP A 9 -18.15 20.85 14.91
C TRP A 9 -18.90 21.02 13.58
N ALA A 10 -19.04 19.94 12.80
CA ALA A 10 -19.82 19.96 11.56
C ALA A 10 -21.32 20.19 11.83
N ILE A 11 -21.85 19.61 12.91
CA ILE A 11 -23.23 19.87 13.37
C ILE A 11 -23.37 21.32 13.82
N GLU A 12 -22.42 21.84 14.61
CA GLU A 12 -22.41 23.25 15.05
C GLU A 12 -22.42 24.18 13.83
N TYR A 13 -21.59 23.92 12.82
CA TYR A 13 -21.57 24.69 11.58
C TYR A 13 -22.90 24.61 10.80
N GLY A 14 -23.46 23.41 10.63
CA GLY A 14 -24.63 23.20 9.78
C GLY A 14 -25.98 23.53 10.43
N TYR A 15 -26.05 23.61 11.76
CA TYR A 15 -27.33 23.68 12.48
C TYR A 15 -27.40 24.75 13.59
N THR A 16 -26.35 25.54 13.83
CA THR A 16 -26.46 26.67 14.77
C THR A 16 -27.39 27.74 14.20
N PRO A 17 -28.47 28.13 14.90
CA PRO A 17 -29.37 29.16 14.42
C PRO A 17 -28.72 30.54 14.53
N PHE A 18 -28.70 31.27 13.44
CA PHE A 18 -28.29 32.67 13.39
C PHE A 18 -29.42 33.52 12.81
N SER A 19 -29.50 34.79 13.21
CA SER A 19 -30.22 35.78 12.41
C SER A 19 -29.40 36.12 11.16
N GLU A 20 -30.05 36.61 10.10
CA GLU A 20 -29.39 36.98 8.83
C GLU A 20 -28.19 37.95 9.03
N LYS A 21 -28.28 38.83 10.04
CA LYS A 21 -27.21 39.80 10.35
C LYS A 21 -26.03 39.19 11.11
N GLU A 22 -26.23 38.07 11.80
CA GLU A 22 -25.23 37.43 12.67
C GLU A 22 -24.58 36.21 12.00
N GLU A 23 -25.23 35.65 10.99
CA GLU A 23 -24.84 34.38 10.35
C GLU A 23 -23.38 34.37 9.89
N GLU A 24 -22.96 35.38 9.14
CA GLU A 24 -21.58 35.46 8.64
C GLU A 24 -20.55 35.46 9.77
N ALA A 25 -20.74 36.31 10.78
CA ALA A 25 -19.82 36.40 11.93
C ALA A 25 -19.83 35.11 12.76
N GLY A 26 -21.01 34.50 12.93
CA GLY A 26 -21.21 33.23 13.63
C GLY A 26 -20.49 32.06 12.95
N LEU A 27 -20.71 31.90 11.64
CA LEU A 27 -20.05 30.86 10.85
C LEU A 27 -18.54 31.05 10.81
N ASN A 28 -18.05 32.30 10.64
CA ASN A 28 -16.62 32.60 10.68
C ASN A 28 -15.98 32.23 12.03
N LYS A 29 -16.70 32.46 13.14
CA LYS A 29 -16.25 32.03 14.46
C LYS A 29 -16.14 30.51 14.57
N ILE A 30 -17.12 29.76 14.06
CA ILE A 30 -17.08 28.30 14.05
C ILE A 30 -15.93 27.79 13.18
N LEU A 31 -15.79 28.32 11.96
CA LEU A 31 -14.75 27.94 10.99
C LEU A 31 -13.34 28.32 11.45
N SER A 32 -13.18 29.33 12.32
CA SER A 32 -11.87 29.70 12.88
C SER A 32 -11.14 28.56 13.60
N ARG A 33 -11.88 27.52 14.00
CA ARG A 33 -11.35 26.31 14.66
C ARG A 33 -10.84 25.25 13.68
N SER A 34 -10.91 25.45 12.37
CA SER A 34 -10.47 24.46 11.35
C SER A 34 -8.98 24.10 11.43
N THR A 35 -8.18 24.88 12.15
CA THR A 35 -6.75 24.61 12.44
C THR A 35 -6.55 23.59 13.57
N ASP A 36 -7.60 23.25 14.33
CA ASP A 36 -7.54 22.20 15.36
C ASP A 36 -7.34 20.83 14.68
N PRO A 37 -6.29 20.06 15.04
CA PRO A 37 -6.06 18.73 14.48
C PRO A 37 -7.25 17.76 14.61
N GLN A 38 -8.12 17.95 15.60
CA GLN A 38 -9.33 17.13 15.77
C GLN A 38 -10.44 17.47 14.78
N LEU A 39 -10.33 18.62 14.10
CA LEU A 39 -11.30 19.18 13.18
C LEU A 39 -10.79 19.20 11.73
N ALA A 40 -9.71 18.44 11.46
CA ALA A 40 -9.10 18.35 10.14
C ALA A 40 -10.15 17.97 9.07
N PHE A 41 -10.26 18.79 8.03
CA PHE A 41 -11.23 18.62 6.97
C PHE A 41 -10.69 17.73 5.84
N GLY A 42 -11.49 16.74 5.44
CA GLY A 42 -11.31 15.95 4.22
C GLY A 42 -12.66 15.37 3.80
N ASN A 43 -12.95 15.34 2.50
CA ASN A 43 -14.21 14.82 1.97
C ASN A 43 -13.98 13.65 1.00
N ASP A 44 -15.07 13.06 0.50
CA ASP A 44 -15.03 11.91 -0.41
C ASP A 44 -14.22 12.15 -1.70
N ALA A 45 -14.04 13.39 -2.13
CA ALA A 45 -13.22 13.72 -3.30
C ALA A 45 -11.71 13.68 -3.00
N ASP A 46 -11.34 13.87 -1.74
CA ASP A 46 -9.95 13.81 -1.26
C ASP A 46 -9.54 12.39 -0.82
N ASP A 47 -10.48 11.44 -0.76
CA ASP A 47 -10.26 10.08 -0.25
C ASP A 47 -9.25 9.27 -1.06
N MET A 48 -8.18 8.85 -0.38
CA MET A 48 -7.11 8.05 -0.93
C MET A 48 -7.36 6.52 -0.95
N ARG A 49 -8.61 6.04 -0.81
CA ARG A 49 -8.91 4.58 -0.79
C ARG A 49 -8.40 3.81 -2.01
N SER A 50 -8.39 4.45 -3.19
CA SER A 50 -8.01 3.83 -4.47
C SER A 50 -6.64 4.30 -4.95
N PRO A 51 -5.79 3.44 -5.55
CA PRO A 51 -4.49 3.84 -6.09
C PRO A 51 -4.56 5.09 -6.97
N GLY A 52 -3.62 6.02 -6.78
CA GLY A 52 -3.53 7.25 -7.56
C GLY A 52 -4.53 8.36 -7.20
N GLY A 53 -5.51 8.10 -6.33
CA GLY A 53 -6.46 9.10 -5.82
C GLY A 53 -5.90 9.92 -4.67
N GLY A 54 -6.37 11.17 -4.57
CA GLY A 54 -6.02 12.13 -3.52
C GLY A 54 -4.52 12.43 -3.38
N ILE A 55 -4.17 13.25 -2.39
CA ILE A 55 -2.77 13.54 -2.04
C ILE A 55 -2.49 13.46 -0.54
N ASP A 56 -3.49 13.72 0.32
CA ASP A 56 -3.34 13.70 1.77
C ASP A 56 -3.65 12.31 2.35
N PRO A 57 -2.64 11.58 2.87
CA PRO A 57 -2.82 10.23 3.36
C PRO A 57 -3.73 10.12 4.60
N ARG A 58 -3.99 11.24 5.29
CA ARG A 58 -4.89 11.30 6.46
C ARG A 58 -6.36 11.24 6.05
N VAL A 59 -6.68 11.55 4.79
CA VAL A 59 -8.03 11.38 4.24
C VAL A 59 -8.13 9.97 3.64
N ASN A 60 -8.30 8.99 4.52
CA ASN A 60 -8.32 7.58 4.14
C ASN A 60 -9.20 6.77 5.09
N VAL A 61 -10.18 6.04 4.54
CA VAL A 61 -11.16 5.25 5.31
C VAL A 61 -10.54 4.13 6.17
N ASN A 62 -9.28 3.75 5.91
CA ASN A 62 -8.56 2.71 6.66
C ASN A 62 -7.57 3.29 7.68
N ASP A 63 -7.40 4.62 7.75
CA ASP A 63 -6.57 5.30 8.74
C ASP A 63 -7.47 5.81 9.88
N GLN A 64 -7.28 5.27 11.08
CA GLN A 64 -8.15 5.55 12.25
C GLN A 64 -7.35 6.10 13.43
N THR A 65 -6.20 6.72 13.15
CA THR A 65 -5.21 7.12 14.14
C THR A 65 -4.54 8.43 13.74
N ASN A 66 -3.74 9.00 14.63
CA ASN A 66 -2.82 10.10 14.32
C ASN A 66 -1.42 9.60 13.88
N ASP A 67 -1.13 8.30 14.05
CA ASP A 67 0.11 7.65 13.60
C ASP A 67 -0.20 6.31 12.95
N MET A 68 -0.39 6.34 11.62
CA MET A 68 -0.68 5.16 10.80
C MET A 68 0.44 4.12 10.84
N VAL A 69 1.70 4.51 11.05
CA VAL A 69 2.79 3.53 11.13
C VAL A 69 2.67 2.70 12.39
N VAL A 70 2.49 3.33 13.55
CA VAL A 70 2.28 2.63 14.83
C VAL A 70 1.04 1.76 14.77
N TYR A 71 -0.09 2.32 14.33
CA TYR A 71 -1.34 1.57 14.24
C TYR A 71 -1.23 0.39 13.25
N GLY A 72 -0.64 0.62 12.08
CA GLY A 72 -0.45 -0.43 11.07
C GLY A 72 0.39 -1.57 11.60
N GLU A 73 1.47 -1.27 12.33
CA GLU A 73 2.35 -2.27 12.94
C GLU A 73 1.58 -3.11 13.97
N ASP A 74 0.85 -2.48 14.87
CA ASP A 74 0.03 -3.17 15.87
C ASP A 74 -1.04 -4.05 15.23
N ARG A 75 -1.68 -3.57 14.16
CA ARG A 75 -2.67 -4.35 13.40
C ARG A 75 -2.04 -5.55 12.70
N PHE A 76 -0.86 -5.43 12.10
CA PHE A 76 -0.15 -6.57 11.53
C PHE A 76 0.27 -7.58 12.59
N LYS A 77 0.84 -7.14 13.72
CA LYS A 77 1.20 -8.00 14.86
C LYS A 77 -0.03 -8.74 15.39
N LEU A 78 -1.15 -8.04 15.57
CA LEU A 78 -2.40 -8.62 16.03
C LEU A 78 -2.90 -9.70 15.06
N ILE A 79 -2.95 -9.41 13.76
CA ILE A 79 -3.34 -10.39 12.73
C ILE A 79 -2.44 -11.62 12.79
N ASN A 80 -1.13 -11.45 12.78
CA ASN A 80 -0.18 -12.57 12.81
C ASN A 80 -0.27 -13.38 14.11
N SER A 81 -0.69 -12.78 15.22
CA SER A 81 -0.94 -13.49 16.49
C SER A 81 -2.26 -14.29 16.50
N MET A 82 -3.24 -13.90 15.69
CA MET A 82 -4.56 -14.54 15.61
C MET A 82 -4.60 -15.66 14.58
N ILE A 83 -3.88 -15.53 13.46
CA ILE A 83 -3.87 -16.50 12.36
C ILE A 83 -3.60 -17.93 12.88
N PRO A 84 -2.54 -18.24 13.65
CA PRO A 84 -2.30 -19.60 14.14
C PRO A 84 -3.40 -20.16 15.04
N LYS A 85 -4.20 -19.31 15.68
CA LYS A 85 -5.29 -19.67 16.61
C LYS A 85 -6.61 -19.92 15.91
N LEU A 86 -6.74 -19.63 14.61
CA LEU A 86 -8.00 -19.76 13.87
C LEU A 86 -8.49 -21.21 13.85
N LYS A 87 -7.59 -22.18 13.64
CA LYS A 87 -7.95 -23.60 13.59
C LYS A 87 -8.63 -24.06 14.86
N GLU A 88 -8.02 -23.80 16.00
CA GLU A 88 -8.57 -24.17 17.31
C GLU A 88 -9.93 -23.51 17.57
N ARG A 89 -10.08 -22.23 17.22
CA ARG A 89 -11.30 -21.47 17.52
C ARG A 89 -12.50 -21.76 16.60
N PHE A 90 -12.23 -22.07 15.33
CA PHE A 90 -13.28 -22.11 14.29
C PHE A 90 -13.44 -23.48 13.63
N SER A 91 -12.72 -24.51 14.10
CA SER A 91 -13.00 -25.90 13.73
C SER A 91 -13.84 -26.53 14.83
N LYS A 92 -15.13 -26.71 14.60
CA LYS A 92 -16.08 -27.26 15.59
C LYS A 92 -16.54 -28.67 15.19
N PRO A 93 -16.80 -29.57 16.15
CA PRO A 93 -17.40 -30.87 15.87
C PRO A 93 -18.70 -30.72 15.05
N ASN A 94 -18.92 -31.63 14.09
CA ASN A 94 -20.09 -31.66 13.22
C ASN A 94 -20.29 -30.41 12.32
N GLN A 95 -19.22 -29.63 12.07
CA GLN A 95 -19.25 -28.47 11.16
C GLN A 95 -18.14 -28.56 10.11
N SER A 96 -18.36 -27.92 8.96
CA SER A 96 -17.33 -27.76 7.91
C SER A 96 -16.32 -26.67 8.27
N TYR A 97 -15.14 -26.67 7.63
CA TYR A 97 -14.13 -25.61 7.78
C TYR A 97 -14.48 -24.25 7.14
N GLN A 98 -15.69 -24.08 6.59
CA GLN A 98 -16.11 -22.82 5.97
C GLN A 98 -16.02 -21.61 6.91
N GLU A 99 -16.40 -21.77 8.19
CA GLU A 99 -16.31 -20.68 9.17
C GLU A 99 -14.84 -20.25 9.35
N LEU A 100 -13.93 -21.22 9.52
CA LEU A 100 -12.50 -20.97 9.58
C LEU A 100 -11.98 -20.25 8.34
N ARG A 101 -12.36 -20.70 7.14
CA ARG A 101 -11.97 -20.05 5.88
C ARG A 101 -12.46 -18.60 5.82
N SER A 102 -13.71 -18.35 6.18
CA SER A 102 -14.28 -17.00 6.20
C SER A 102 -13.55 -16.07 7.18
N LYS A 103 -13.17 -16.57 8.37
CA LYS A 103 -12.38 -15.77 9.34
C LYS A 103 -10.96 -15.50 8.87
N TYR A 104 -10.31 -16.49 8.23
CA TYR A 104 -9.01 -16.30 7.60
C TYR A 104 -9.04 -15.24 6.49
N GLN A 105 -10.08 -15.25 5.64
CA GLN A 105 -10.26 -14.23 4.59
C GLN A 105 -10.52 -12.84 5.19
N GLN A 106 -11.29 -12.73 6.27
CA GLN A 106 -11.50 -11.47 6.99
C GLN A 106 -10.17 -10.88 7.50
N LEU A 107 -9.31 -11.70 8.12
CA LEU A 107 -8.00 -11.23 8.58
C LEU A 107 -7.08 -10.80 7.43
N ASN A 108 -7.10 -11.50 6.30
CA ASN A 108 -6.37 -11.09 5.11
C ASN A 108 -6.90 -9.79 4.50
N GLY A 109 -8.21 -9.56 4.54
CA GLY A 109 -8.81 -8.28 4.15
C GLY A 109 -8.30 -7.13 5.02
N GLN A 110 -8.25 -7.33 6.34
CA GLN A 110 -7.67 -6.34 7.27
C GLN A 110 -6.17 -6.10 7.01
N ARG A 111 -5.41 -7.16 6.72
CA ARG A 111 -4.00 -7.07 6.33
C ARG A 111 -3.82 -6.22 5.07
N ALA A 112 -4.67 -6.44 4.05
CA ALA A 112 -4.66 -5.67 2.82
C ALA A 112 -5.05 -4.20 3.03
N SER A 113 -6.06 -3.91 3.87
CA SER A 113 -6.43 -2.54 4.24
C SER A 113 -5.26 -1.77 4.88
N MET A 114 -4.50 -2.40 5.78
CA MET A 114 -3.35 -1.76 6.41
C MET A 114 -2.22 -1.49 5.41
N ALA A 115 -1.93 -2.45 4.52
CA ALA A 115 -0.95 -2.25 3.45
C ALA A 115 -1.37 -1.12 2.50
N ALA A 116 -2.66 -1.05 2.15
CA ALA A 116 -3.22 0.00 1.32
C ALA A 116 -3.17 1.37 1.99
N ALA A 117 -3.39 1.47 3.30
CA ALA A 117 -3.30 2.72 4.05
C ALA A 117 -1.85 3.22 4.15
N LEU A 118 -0.92 2.34 4.57
CA LEU A 118 0.50 2.68 4.70
C LEU A 118 1.12 3.14 3.38
N SER A 119 0.73 2.53 2.25
CA SER A 119 1.25 2.93 0.94
C SER A 119 0.90 4.36 0.53
N ARG A 120 -0.10 5.02 1.17
CA ARG A 120 -0.48 6.42 0.89
C ARG A 120 0.49 7.44 1.44
N TYR A 121 1.21 7.07 2.49
CA TYR A 121 2.20 7.95 3.09
C TYR A 121 3.45 8.09 2.23
N ILE A 122 3.78 7.12 1.38
CA ILE A 122 4.88 7.23 0.41
C ILE A 122 4.44 8.16 -0.72
N GLY A 123 5.14 9.29 -0.86
CA GLY A 123 4.76 10.37 -1.77
C GLY A 123 3.49 11.13 -1.35
N GLY A 124 3.03 10.98 -0.11
CA GLY A 124 1.88 11.73 0.40
C GLY A 124 2.20 13.21 0.63
N VAL A 125 1.17 14.05 0.57
CA VAL A 125 1.26 15.50 0.78
C VAL A 125 0.10 15.91 1.68
N TYR A 126 0.42 16.36 2.89
CA TYR A 126 -0.57 16.94 3.80
C TYR A 126 -1.14 18.22 3.19
N VAL A 127 -2.46 18.32 3.23
CA VAL A 127 -3.23 19.49 2.81
C VAL A 127 -3.72 20.20 4.06
N ASP A 128 -3.32 21.47 4.19
CA ASP A 128 -3.86 22.41 5.16
C ASP A 128 -4.71 23.44 4.40
N ARG A 129 -5.98 23.56 4.80
CA ARG A 129 -6.98 24.43 4.16
C ARG A 129 -7.23 25.71 4.97
N SER A 130 -6.39 26.01 5.94
CA SER A 130 -6.51 27.20 6.76
C SER A 130 -6.42 28.46 5.92
N PHE A 131 -7.23 29.46 6.26
CA PHE A 131 -7.27 30.74 5.56
C PHE A 131 -6.13 31.64 6.04
N VAL A 132 -5.77 32.61 5.20
CA VAL A 132 -4.81 33.66 5.57
C VAL A 132 -5.36 34.40 6.80
N GLY A 133 -4.52 34.51 7.83
CA GLY A 133 -4.89 35.11 9.12
C GLY A 133 -5.40 34.13 10.17
N GLN A 134 -5.60 32.85 9.83
CA GLN A 134 -5.76 31.79 10.83
C GLN A 134 -4.40 31.33 11.38
N GLU A 135 -4.40 30.83 12.62
CA GLU A 135 -3.22 30.33 13.32
C GLU A 135 -2.74 28.99 12.73
N THR A 136 -2.01 29.04 11.62
CA THR A 136 -1.30 27.88 11.05
C THR A 136 0.22 28.13 11.01
N LYS A 137 0.98 27.06 11.24
CA LYS A 137 2.46 27.05 11.23
C LYS A 137 3.04 26.33 10.01
N THR A 138 2.18 25.76 9.18
CA THR A 138 2.57 24.90 8.06
C THR A 138 2.11 25.49 6.73
N ALA A 139 2.88 25.21 5.67
CA ALA A 139 2.44 25.55 4.33
C ALA A 139 1.19 24.71 3.95
N PRO A 140 0.25 25.26 3.16
CA PRO A 140 -0.95 24.55 2.71
C PRO A 140 -0.68 23.18 2.06
N PHE A 141 0.47 23.02 1.42
CA PHE A 141 0.95 21.75 0.91
C PHE A 141 2.28 21.40 1.57
N THR A 142 2.26 20.39 2.44
CA THR A 142 3.47 19.94 3.14
C THR A 142 3.68 18.46 2.84
N PRO A 143 4.77 18.07 2.17
CA PRO A 143 5.07 16.66 1.94
C PRO A 143 5.17 15.88 3.24
N VAL A 144 4.74 14.62 3.23
CA VAL A 144 5.00 13.71 4.36
C VAL A 144 6.51 13.68 4.61
N PRO A 145 7.00 13.88 5.85
CA PRO A 145 8.44 13.87 6.11
C PRO A 145 9.11 12.59 5.62
N GLU A 146 10.26 12.70 4.95
CA GLU A 146 10.98 11.54 4.38
C GLU A 146 11.19 10.41 5.41
N ALA A 147 11.55 10.76 6.65
CA ALA A 147 11.71 9.79 7.72
C ALA A 147 10.43 8.98 7.99
N TYR A 148 9.26 9.60 7.90
CA TYR A 148 7.98 8.93 8.07
C TYR A 148 7.62 8.07 6.84
N GLN A 149 7.89 8.57 5.63
CA GLN A 149 7.73 7.78 4.39
C GLN A 149 8.57 6.50 4.43
N LYS A 150 9.83 6.60 4.87
CA LYS A 150 10.74 5.46 5.03
C LYS A 150 10.29 4.48 6.10
N LYS A 151 9.76 4.96 7.23
CA LYS A 151 9.13 4.10 8.25
C LYS A 151 7.94 3.32 7.68
N ALA A 152 7.06 3.98 6.93
CA ALA A 152 5.93 3.32 6.27
C ALA A 152 6.40 2.26 5.25
N LEU A 153 7.41 2.58 4.44
CA LEU A 153 7.98 1.62 3.48
C LEU A 153 8.64 0.42 4.19
N ALA A 154 9.41 0.64 5.25
CA ALA A 154 10.03 -0.42 6.04
C ALA A 154 8.99 -1.36 6.68
N LEU A 155 7.84 -0.83 7.08
CA LEU A 155 6.74 -1.62 7.61
C LEU A 155 6.11 -2.50 6.52
N LEU A 156 5.89 -1.96 5.31
CA LEU A 156 5.45 -2.74 4.15
C LEU A 156 6.48 -3.80 3.77
N SER A 157 7.78 -3.46 3.79
CA SER A 157 8.88 -4.40 3.58
C SER A 157 8.76 -5.60 4.51
N THR A 158 8.55 -5.35 5.80
CA THR A 158 8.46 -6.38 6.85
C THR A 158 7.22 -7.27 6.72
N TYR A 159 6.04 -6.68 6.53
CA TYR A 159 4.76 -7.39 6.67
C TYR A 159 4.07 -7.77 5.36
N VAL A 160 4.54 -7.24 4.23
CA VAL A 160 3.92 -7.45 2.91
C VAL A 160 4.91 -8.09 1.94
N PHE A 161 6.13 -7.57 1.89
CA PHE A 161 7.09 -8.00 0.89
C PHE A 161 7.99 -9.13 1.38
N ALA A 162 8.43 -9.13 2.65
CA ALA A 162 9.46 -10.03 3.17
C ALA A 162 9.23 -11.52 2.84
N PRO A 163 10.30 -12.33 2.66
CA PRO A 163 10.18 -13.75 2.34
C PRO A 163 9.34 -14.55 3.34
N ASN A 164 9.31 -14.14 4.61
CA ASN A 164 8.59 -14.78 5.71
C ASN A 164 7.30 -14.06 6.12
N ALA A 165 6.83 -13.06 5.35
CA ALA A 165 5.67 -12.24 5.71
C ALA A 165 4.38 -13.04 5.98
N PHE A 166 4.26 -14.24 5.38
CA PHE A 166 3.09 -15.11 5.47
C PHE A 166 3.37 -16.46 6.13
N ASP A 167 4.47 -16.58 6.89
CA ASP A 167 4.86 -17.84 7.51
C ASP A 167 3.86 -18.33 8.55
N ALA A 168 3.21 -17.41 9.28
CA ALA A 168 2.17 -17.72 10.25
C ALA A 168 0.95 -18.42 9.62
N ASP A 169 0.69 -18.19 8.33
CA ASP A 169 -0.48 -18.67 7.62
C ASP A 169 -0.32 -20.13 7.14
N LYS A 170 0.92 -20.62 7.00
CA LYS A 170 1.24 -21.90 6.32
C LYS A 170 0.50 -23.11 6.90
N THR A 171 0.35 -23.16 8.22
CA THR A 171 -0.29 -24.28 8.92
C THR A 171 -1.79 -24.37 8.68
N LEU A 172 -2.43 -23.28 8.21
CA LEU A 172 -3.85 -23.24 7.93
C LEU A 172 -4.21 -23.71 6.53
N PHE A 173 -3.31 -23.62 5.53
CA PHE A 173 -3.66 -23.90 4.14
C PHE A 173 -4.39 -25.23 3.90
N PRO A 174 -4.00 -26.35 4.55
CA PRO A 174 -4.71 -27.63 4.39
C PRO A 174 -6.15 -27.63 4.95
N TYR A 175 -6.51 -26.65 5.78
CA TYR A 175 -7.80 -26.58 6.48
C TYR A 175 -8.74 -25.51 5.89
N LEU A 176 -8.31 -24.73 4.90
CA LEU A 176 -9.11 -23.63 4.33
C LEU A 176 -10.12 -24.11 3.27
N GLN A 177 -10.89 -25.16 3.59
CA GLN A 177 -11.86 -25.77 2.70
C GLN A 177 -13.16 -24.95 2.61
N ILE A 178 -13.77 -24.89 1.43
CA ILE A 178 -15.11 -24.33 1.23
C ILE A 178 -16.16 -25.37 1.63
N GLN A 179 -17.25 -24.98 2.30
CA GLN A 179 -18.42 -25.85 2.43
C GLN A 179 -19.13 -25.93 1.08
N ARG A 180 -19.03 -27.10 0.45
CA ARG A 180 -19.65 -27.34 -0.84
C ARG A 180 -20.88 -28.23 -0.73
N ARG A 181 -21.94 -27.90 -1.48
CA ARG A 181 -23.17 -28.70 -1.60
C ARG A 181 -23.66 -28.93 -3.05
N GLY A 182 -22.94 -28.42 -4.08
CA GLY A 182 -23.38 -28.48 -5.49
C GLY A 182 -22.23 -28.68 -6.49
N PHE A 183 -22.42 -28.40 -7.79
CA PHE A 183 -21.43 -28.66 -8.86
C PHE A 183 -20.69 -27.42 -9.39
N GLY A 184 -20.90 -26.22 -8.81
CA GLY A 184 -20.54 -24.91 -9.39
C GLY A 184 -19.06 -24.51 -9.45
N PHE A 185 -18.11 -25.44 -9.52
CA PHE A 185 -16.67 -25.17 -9.54
C PHE A 185 -16.00 -25.49 -10.89
N PHE A 186 -16.77 -25.93 -11.89
CA PHE A 186 -16.26 -26.37 -13.20
C PHE A 186 -15.17 -25.45 -13.73
N GLY A 187 -14.00 -26.02 -14.07
CA GLY A 187 -12.83 -25.28 -14.55
C GLY A 187 -11.89 -24.74 -13.46
N ALA A 188 -12.24 -24.87 -12.18
CA ALA A 188 -11.39 -24.51 -11.04
C ALA A 188 -11.22 -25.68 -10.05
N THR A 189 -10.29 -25.55 -9.10
CA THR A 189 -10.13 -26.47 -7.97
C THR A 189 -10.50 -25.77 -6.65
N GLU A 190 -10.86 -26.54 -5.62
CA GLU A 190 -11.46 -26.00 -4.39
C GLU A 190 -10.47 -25.32 -3.42
N ASP A 191 -9.17 -25.57 -3.60
CA ASP A 191 -8.12 -25.05 -2.72
C ASP A 191 -7.92 -23.53 -2.88
N ILE A 192 -7.53 -22.86 -1.78
CA ILE A 192 -7.54 -21.39 -1.61
C ILE A 192 -6.48 -20.62 -2.42
N LYS A 193 -5.62 -21.29 -3.21
CA LYS A 193 -4.52 -20.66 -3.97
C LYS A 193 -3.79 -19.56 -3.16
N PRO A 194 -3.07 -19.89 -2.07
CA PRO A 194 -2.43 -18.89 -1.21
C PRO A 194 -1.53 -17.91 -1.98
N GLN A 195 -0.83 -18.41 -3.02
CA GLN A 195 0.01 -17.58 -3.88
C GLN A 195 -0.77 -16.44 -4.53
N SER A 196 -1.93 -16.72 -5.11
CA SER A 196 -2.78 -15.69 -5.73
C SER A 196 -3.30 -14.70 -4.68
N THR A 197 -3.69 -15.19 -3.50
CA THR A 197 -4.20 -14.35 -2.41
C THR A 197 -3.16 -13.32 -1.96
N PHE A 198 -1.93 -13.75 -1.68
CA PHE A 198 -0.88 -12.84 -1.22
C PHE A 198 -0.32 -11.98 -2.34
N LEU A 199 -0.25 -12.51 -3.58
CA LEU A 199 0.11 -11.72 -4.73
C LEU A 199 -0.88 -10.56 -4.93
N SER A 200 -2.20 -10.79 -4.81
CA SER A 200 -3.19 -9.70 -4.91
C SER A 200 -2.96 -8.59 -3.87
N LEU A 201 -2.60 -8.95 -2.63
CA LEU A 201 -2.27 -7.98 -1.58
C LEU A 201 -1.02 -7.16 -1.95
N GLN A 202 0.04 -7.85 -2.38
CA GLN A 202 1.30 -7.23 -2.79
C GLN A 202 1.11 -6.32 -4.01
N LEU A 203 0.37 -6.77 -5.02
CA LEU A 203 0.07 -5.98 -6.21
C LEU A 203 -0.83 -4.78 -5.91
N GLY A 204 -1.79 -4.90 -4.99
CA GLY A 204 -2.57 -3.75 -4.54
C GLY A 204 -1.70 -2.67 -3.89
N THR A 205 -0.66 -3.08 -3.17
CA THR A 205 0.32 -2.16 -2.58
C THR A 205 1.22 -1.54 -3.65
N LEU A 206 1.77 -2.35 -4.55
CA LEU A 206 2.59 -1.88 -5.68
C LEU A 206 1.81 -0.96 -6.62
N ALA A 207 0.52 -1.22 -6.84
CA ALA A 207 -0.33 -0.41 -7.70
C ALA A 207 -0.40 1.05 -7.25
N GLN A 208 -0.37 1.31 -5.94
CA GLN A 208 -0.26 2.67 -5.40
C GLN A 208 1.16 3.23 -5.51
N LEU A 209 2.17 2.45 -5.08
CA LEU A 209 3.56 2.91 -5.03
C LEU A 209 4.13 3.23 -6.41
N LEU A 210 3.67 2.52 -7.44
CA LEU A 210 4.12 2.66 -8.82
C LEU A 210 3.11 3.40 -9.71
N HIS A 211 2.03 3.95 -9.14
CA HIS A 211 1.01 4.65 -9.92
C HIS A 211 1.60 5.89 -10.61
N PRO A 212 1.24 6.24 -11.86
CA PRO A 212 1.74 7.44 -12.54
C PRO A 212 1.52 8.72 -11.73
N THR A 213 0.30 8.91 -11.19
CA THR A 213 -0.01 10.04 -10.30
C THR A 213 0.86 10.07 -9.04
N THR A 214 1.14 8.91 -8.44
CA THR A 214 1.97 8.84 -7.22
C THR A 214 3.42 9.20 -7.52
N LEU A 215 4.00 8.60 -8.56
CA LEU A 215 5.39 8.90 -8.95
C LEU A 215 5.54 10.37 -9.36
N SER A 216 4.58 10.91 -10.12
CA SER A 216 4.58 12.33 -10.48
C SER A 216 4.40 13.25 -9.27
N ARG A 217 3.56 12.87 -8.30
CA ARG A 217 3.41 13.60 -7.03
C ARG A 217 4.71 13.59 -6.22
N ILE A 218 5.44 12.48 -6.17
CA ILE A 218 6.76 12.42 -5.53
C ILE A 218 7.73 13.43 -6.17
N ASN A 219 7.76 13.51 -7.50
CA ASN A 219 8.62 14.45 -8.22
C ASN A 219 8.19 15.91 -7.99
N ASN A 220 6.90 16.22 -8.16
CA ASN A 220 6.37 17.57 -7.99
C ASN A 220 6.54 18.08 -6.55
N SER A 221 6.34 17.20 -5.57
CA SER A 221 6.57 17.55 -4.16
C SER A 221 8.00 17.88 -3.83
N GLY A 222 8.97 17.46 -4.64
CA GLY A 222 10.36 17.91 -4.53
C GLY A 222 10.51 19.43 -4.71
N LEU A 223 9.61 20.07 -5.45
CA LEU A 223 9.64 21.52 -5.67
C LEU A 223 9.15 22.33 -4.46
N TYR A 224 8.52 21.67 -3.48
CA TYR A 224 7.99 22.32 -2.28
C TYR A 224 8.34 21.55 -0.98
N GLY A 225 9.44 20.80 -1.00
CA GLY A 225 10.10 20.32 0.23
C GLY A 225 10.25 18.80 0.40
N ASN A 226 9.78 17.97 -0.53
CA ASN A 226 9.97 16.52 -0.45
C ASN A 226 11.42 16.17 -0.81
N THR A 227 12.14 15.55 0.12
CA THR A 227 13.52 15.10 -0.11
C THR A 227 13.61 13.63 -0.54
N TYR A 228 12.52 12.86 -0.40
CA TYR A 228 12.50 11.46 -0.80
C TYR A 228 12.16 11.32 -2.29
N SER A 229 13.20 11.38 -3.13
CA SER A 229 13.05 11.35 -4.59
C SER A 229 12.44 10.04 -5.11
N VAL A 230 11.82 10.09 -6.29
CA VAL A 230 11.26 8.89 -6.94
C VAL A 230 12.31 7.80 -7.15
N ALA A 231 13.55 8.19 -7.50
CA ALA A 231 14.66 7.26 -7.66
C ALA A 231 15.04 6.59 -6.32
N SER A 232 15.03 7.35 -5.22
CA SER A 232 15.26 6.82 -3.87
C SER A 232 14.15 5.85 -3.44
N VAL A 233 12.88 6.21 -3.66
CA VAL A 233 11.73 5.35 -3.36
C VAL A 233 11.84 4.02 -4.10
N MET A 234 12.08 4.06 -5.42
CA MET A 234 12.21 2.84 -6.21
C MET A 234 13.47 2.03 -5.86
N ASN A 235 14.57 2.69 -5.50
CA ASN A 235 15.79 2.05 -5.05
C ASN A 235 15.57 1.24 -3.77
N ASP A 236 14.89 1.82 -2.78
CA ASP A 236 14.62 1.21 -1.48
C ASP A 236 13.59 0.08 -1.64
N LEU A 237 12.52 0.30 -2.41
CA LEU A 237 11.54 -0.73 -2.75
C LEU A 237 12.19 -1.92 -3.48
N THR A 238 13.13 -1.68 -4.39
CA THR A 238 13.90 -2.74 -5.06
C THR A 238 14.72 -3.53 -4.04
N ASN A 239 15.36 -2.85 -3.08
CA ASN A 239 16.13 -3.51 -2.04
C ASN A 239 15.24 -4.42 -1.17
N ASP A 240 14.05 -3.94 -0.79
CA ASP A 240 13.08 -4.71 -0.01
C ASP A 240 12.61 -5.99 -0.73
N ILE A 241 12.46 -5.92 -2.06
CA ILE A 241 11.94 -7.02 -2.88
C ILE A 241 13.04 -8.02 -3.30
N PHE A 242 14.31 -7.62 -3.39
CA PHE A 242 15.38 -8.48 -3.92
C PHE A 242 16.46 -8.87 -2.92
N SER A 243 16.84 -8.01 -1.97
CA SER A 243 18.10 -8.18 -1.23
C SER A 243 18.18 -9.48 -0.42
N ALA A 244 17.06 -9.87 0.22
CA ALA A 244 16.98 -11.09 1.02
C ALA A 244 17.12 -12.38 0.19
N ASP A 245 16.87 -12.30 -1.12
CA ASP A 245 16.76 -13.44 -2.02
C ASP A 245 18.02 -13.67 -2.87
N LEU A 246 19.05 -12.81 -2.75
CA LEU A 246 20.25 -12.86 -3.60
C LEU A 246 21.16 -14.05 -3.26
N LYS A 247 21.20 -14.46 -1.99
CA LYS A 247 22.13 -15.49 -1.48
C LYS A 247 21.47 -16.84 -1.17
N GLY A 248 20.21 -17.03 -1.55
CA GLY A 248 19.44 -18.23 -1.22
C GLY A 248 18.36 -18.58 -2.23
N ASN A 249 17.50 -19.50 -1.83
CA ASN A 249 16.36 -19.93 -2.63
C ASN A 249 15.24 -18.89 -2.55
N VAL A 250 14.66 -18.56 -3.70
CA VAL A 250 13.54 -17.62 -3.77
C VAL A 250 12.26 -18.42 -3.63
N ASN A 251 11.48 -18.18 -2.56
CA ASN A 251 10.23 -18.89 -2.37
C ASN A 251 9.16 -18.44 -3.39
N LEU A 252 8.11 -19.25 -3.57
CA LEU A 252 7.06 -19.01 -4.58
C LEU A 252 6.35 -17.65 -4.44
N PHE A 253 6.14 -17.15 -3.22
CA PHE A 253 5.54 -15.82 -3.02
C PHE A 253 6.47 -14.72 -3.54
N ARG A 254 7.77 -14.83 -3.25
CA ARG A 254 8.80 -13.88 -3.70
C ARG A 254 9.05 -13.98 -5.20
N GLN A 255 8.98 -15.17 -5.80
CA GLN A 255 9.09 -15.34 -7.26
C GLN A 255 7.98 -14.56 -7.98
N ASN A 256 6.73 -14.69 -7.53
CA ASN A 256 5.61 -13.95 -8.09
C ASN A 256 5.76 -12.44 -7.89
N LEU A 257 6.10 -11.99 -6.67
CA LEU A 257 6.33 -10.57 -6.37
C LEU A 257 7.43 -9.95 -7.25
N GLN A 258 8.59 -10.59 -7.32
CA GLN A 258 9.73 -10.10 -8.10
C GLN A 258 9.40 -10.04 -9.60
N THR A 259 8.69 -11.06 -10.11
CA THR A 259 8.27 -11.11 -11.51
C THR A 259 7.34 -9.95 -11.85
N GLU A 260 6.30 -9.74 -11.04
CA GLU A 260 5.35 -8.67 -11.30
C GLU A 260 5.94 -7.27 -11.07
N TYR A 261 6.88 -7.12 -10.12
CA TYR A 261 7.61 -5.87 -9.95
C TYR A 261 8.49 -5.53 -11.15
N VAL A 262 9.22 -6.50 -11.71
CA VAL A 262 10.00 -6.32 -12.95
C VAL A 262 9.10 -5.96 -14.13
N LYS A 263 7.96 -6.65 -14.29
CA LYS A 263 6.97 -6.31 -15.32
C LYS A 263 6.41 -4.89 -15.15
N ALA A 264 6.11 -4.47 -13.92
CA ALA A 264 5.62 -3.14 -13.64
C ALA A 264 6.68 -2.07 -13.98
N ALA A 265 7.93 -2.26 -13.58
CA ALA A 265 9.03 -1.35 -13.94
C ALA A 265 9.25 -1.28 -15.46
N ALA A 266 9.20 -2.42 -16.16
CA ALA A 266 9.24 -2.47 -17.62
C ALA A 266 8.08 -1.72 -18.28
N ALA A 267 6.86 -1.86 -17.74
CA ALA A 267 5.69 -1.14 -18.23
C ALA A 267 5.83 0.38 -18.04
N ILE A 268 6.42 0.86 -16.94
CA ILE A 268 6.70 2.28 -16.73
C ILE A 268 7.68 2.80 -17.79
N VAL A 269 8.77 2.08 -18.06
CA VAL A 269 9.75 2.45 -19.08
C VAL A 269 9.10 2.54 -20.47
N ALA A 270 8.29 1.54 -20.83
CA ALA A 270 7.64 1.45 -22.14
C ALA A 270 6.38 2.34 -22.28
N ALA A 271 5.92 2.98 -21.20
CA ALA A 271 4.68 3.73 -21.22
C ALA A 271 4.76 4.89 -22.22
N PRO A 272 3.83 5.01 -23.18
CA PRO A 272 3.83 6.11 -24.15
C PRO A 272 3.52 7.46 -23.48
N GLY A 273 2.78 7.45 -22.37
CA GLY A 273 2.42 8.64 -21.59
C GLY A 273 2.04 8.27 -20.15
N GLY A 274 1.55 9.25 -19.40
CA GLY A 274 1.10 9.09 -18.01
C GLY A 274 2.23 9.16 -16.96
N TYR A 275 3.44 8.71 -17.30
CA TYR A 275 4.62 8.86 -16.45
C TYR A 275 5.52 9.99 -16.94
N ASP A 276 6.00 10.83 -16.02
CA ASP A 276 7.01 11.85 -16.31
C ASP A 276 8.41 11.24 -16.56
N ASN A 277 9.32 12.04 -17.11
CA ASN A 277 10.66 11.58 -17.49
C ASN A 277 11.49 11.09 -16.29
N ALA A 278 11.34 11.73 -15.13
CA ALA A 278 12.06 11.33 -13.92
C ALA A 278 11.60 9.93 -13.43
N SER A 279 10.30 9.64 -13.49
CA SER A 279 9.71 8.35 -13.17
C SER A 279 10.17 7.26 -14.14
N LYS A 280 10.19 7.55 -15.45
CA LYS A 280 10.71 6.62 -16.46
C LYS A 280 12.19 6.33 -16.26
N ALA A 281 12.99 7.34 -15.96
CA ALA A 281 14.41 7.18 -15.66
C ALA A 281 14.65 6.34 -14.40
N ALA A 282 13.88 6.56 -13.33
CA ALA A 282 13.95 5.77 -12.11
C ALA A 282 13.55 4.29 -12.35
N ALA A 283 12.53 4.04 -13.17
CA ALA A 283 12.14 2.69 -13.55
C ALA A 283 13.21 1.98 -14.40
N LEU A 284 13.84 2.67 -15.34
CA LEU A 284 14.96 2.13 -16.11
C LEU A 284 16.15 1.80 -15.20
N SER A 285 16.51 2.72 -14.30
CA SER A 285 17.57 2.50 -13.30
C SER A 285 17.28 1.30 -12.40
N THR A 286 16.01 1.11 -12.02
CA THR A 286 15.53 -0.06 -11.26
C THR A 286 15.79 -1.36 -12.00
N LEU A 287 15.43 -1.45 -13.29
CA LEU A 287 15.69 -2.65 -14.10
C LEU A 287 17.19 -2.96 -14.23
N VAL A 288 18.01 -1.94 -14.49
CA VAL A 288 19.47 -2.08 -14.59
C VAL A 288 20.06 -2.56 -13.26
N LYS A 289 19.60 -2.01 -12.13
CA LYS A 289 20.02 -2.43 -10.80
C LYS A 289 19.67 -3.88 -10.52
N ILE A 290 18.44 -4.30 -10.81
CA ILE A 290 18.01 -5.69 -10.61
C ILE A 290 18.88 -6.63 -11.44
N LYS A 291 19.15 -6.29 -12.71
CA LYS A 291 20.06 -7.08 -13.56
C LYS A 291 21.46 -7.23 -12.94
N GLY A 292 22.01 -6.14 -12.41
CA GLY A 292 23.30 -6.17 -11.70
C GLY A 292 23.27 -7.05 -10.44
N GLN A 293 22.20 -6.98 -9.66
CA GLN A 293 22.00 -7.85 -8.48
C GLN A 293 21.91 -9.33 -8.88
N LEU A 294 21.14 -9.65 -9.92
CA LEU A 294 20.96 -11.02 -10.41
C LEU A 294 22.24 -11.61 -11.01
N ALA A 295 23.10 -10.79 -11.63
CA ALA A 295 24.38 -11.23 -12.20
C ALA A 295 25.36 -11.78 -11.15
N THR A 296 25.24 -11.35 -9.89
CA THR A 296 26.08 -11.82 -8.77
C THR A 296 25.37 -12.84 -7.88
N ALA A 297 24.10 -13.12 -8.12
CA ALA A 297 23.28 -13.98 -7.28
C ALA A 297 23.44 -15.47 -7.65
N THR A 298 23.76 -16.31 -6.67
CA THR A 298 23.93 -17.76 -6.86
C THR A 298 22.82 -18.55 -6.17
N SER A 299 22.45 -19.72 -6.70
CA SER A 299 21.56 -20.68 -6.04
C SER A 299 21.75 -22.08 -6.65
N THR A 300 21.66 -23.11 -5.81
CA THR A 300 21.67 -24.51 -6.25
C THR A 300 20.26 -25.03 -6.59
N ASP A 301 19.21 -24.29 -6.23
CA ASP A 301 17.82 -24.66 -6.47
C ASP A 301 17.40 -24.38 -7.92
N GLU A 302 16.96 -25.42 -8.63
CA GLU A 302 16.58 -25.33 -10.05
C GLU A 302 15.42 -24.37 -10.29
N GLN A 303 14.46 -24.32 -9.37
CA GLN A 303 13.32 -23.40 -9.50
C GLN A 303 13.79 -21.94 -9.40
N THR A 304 14.68 -21.63 -8.47
CA THR A 304 15.32 -20.31 -8.34
C THR A 304 16.13 -19.96 -9.57
N LYS A 305 16.90 -20.90 -10.15
CA LYS A 305 17.64 -20.66 -11.39
C LYS A 305 16.70 -20.31 -12.54
N ALA A 306 15.64 -21.10 -12.74
CA ALA A 306 14.64 -20.85 -13.78
C ALA A 306 13.96 -19.47 -13.60
N HIS A 307 13.59 -19.12 -12.37
CA HIS A 307 13.02 -17.81 -12.03
C HIS A 307 13.97 -16.66 -12.39
N ARG A 308 15.24 -16.71 -11.96
CA ARG A 308 16.22 -15.66 -12.27
C ARG A 308 16.49 -15.53 -13.76
N THR A 309 16.52 -16.64 -14.50
CA THR A 309 16.60 -16.63 -15.98
C THR A 309 15.41 -15.90 -16.59
N ALA A 310 14.18 -16.17 -16.10
CA ALA A 310 12.99 -15.48 -16.58
C ALA A 310 13.03 -13.97 -16.27
N LEU A 311 13.50 -13.56 -15.09
CA LEU A 311 13.67 -12.15 -14.75
C LEU A 311 14.68 -11.45 -15.66
N ASN A 312 15.85 -12.07 -15.90
CA ASN A 312 16.85 -11.53 -16.81
C ASN A 312 16.28 -11.35 -18.22
N PHE A 313 15.54 -12.34 -18.73
CA PHE A 313 14.87 -12.24 -20.03
C PHE A 313 13.88 -11.07 -20.09
N LEU A 314 13.05 -10.87 -19.06
CA LEU A 314 12.11 -9.74 -18.99
C LEU A 314 12.85 -8.39 -18.96
N ILE A 315 13.94 -8.28 -18.21
CA ILE A 315 14.74 -7.07 -18.12
C ILE A 315 15.44 -6.78 -19.44
N ASP A 316 16.03 -7.78 -20.08
CA ASP A 316 16.71 -7.62 -21.37
C ASP A 316 15.74 -7.14 -22.45
N LYS A 317 14.54 -7.74 -22.50
CA LYS A 317 13.47 -7.29 -23.41
C LYS A 317 13.04 -5.84 -23.16
N ALA A 318 12.97 -5.42 -21.89
CA ALA A 318 12.53 -4.08 -21.51
C ALA A 318 13.61 -3.00 -21.72
N THR A 319 14.89 -3.39 -21.66
CA THR A 319 16.04 -2.48 -21.75
C THR A 319 16.73 -2.49 -23.11
N SER A 320 16.46 -3.49 -23.95
CA SER A 320 16.86 -3.43 -25.35
C SER A 320 16.14 -2.25 -26.00
N THR A 321 16.91 -1.29 -26.54
CA THR A 321 16.36 -0.26 -27.43
C THR A 321 15.50 -0.95 -28.46
N SER A 322 14.22 -0.58 -28.55
CA SER A 322 13.36 -0.88 -29.68
C SER A 322 13.96 -0.21 -30.92
N ALA A 323 15.00 -0.82 -31.48
CA ALA A 323 15.38 -0.64 -32.87
C ALA A 323 14.25 -1.30 -33.68
N SER A 324 13.17 -0.57 -33.87
CA SER A 324 12.14 -0.90 -34.83
C SER A 324 11.80 0.38 -35.58
N LYS A 325 12.01 0.26 -36.89
CA LYS A 325 11.93 1.26 -37.95
C LYS A 325 10.63 2.05 -37.95
#